data_AF-A0A9P7HI15-F1
#
_entry.id   AF-A0A9P7HI15-F1
#
_cell.length_a   1.000
_cell.length_b   1.000
_cell.length_c   1.000
_cell.angle_alpha   90.00
_cell.angle_beta   90.00
_cell.angle_gamma   90.00
#
_symmetry.space_group_name_H-M   'P 1'
#
loop_
_entity.id
_entity.type
_entity.pdbx_description
1 polymer ?
#
loop_
_entity_poly.entity_id
_entity_poly.type
_entity_poly.pdbx_seq_one_letter_code
_entity_poly.pdbx_strand_id
1 'polypeptide(L)'
;MLEQVDFIDPDIIKCWKGFCREEESPTHVTRSTILALLRRYRIPPRFSGLSDIDTHAQHADILVTRHWIRIKLWSLANSHGYVEALSDDEEFRHEYAVTIASEALDTCLQFQMTSLEVVHGIGLVEKLSDLATCAAQQVNVCSPAQEYPIHADLSDPDPNGIQPQEDSPTTSTSSSGTVDKGAEEMLNGYLSLFASFRRGRHPFLKPYMRLLLLKDLGVGTEPTRPLVFPRHPRILTLVERVLRGVFTQLDDINTQLSTINDRLGTLEATVGQHGQHLARIDRRLTSQTSITINFRARLLNGAAYEPGSILTPLVNPVTGENIPDFPRTYGAVQRLNARELGALLRALNLRGARNAEQKRVDFFTAIGVTRFAGHCILEWSLV
;
A
#
# COMPACT_ATOMS: atom_id res chain seq x y z
N MET A 1 1.38 24.59 -18.43
CA MET A 1 0.11 24.25 -17.75
C MET A 1 0.35 24.10 -16.23
N LEU A 2 0.87 25.17 -15.62
CA LEU A 2 1.15 25.34 -14.19
C LEU A 2 0.74 26.78 -13.78
N GLU A 3 -0.21 27.38 -14.51
CA GLU A 3 -0.59 28.81 -14.40
C GLU A 3 -1.47 29.13 -13.17
N GLN A 4 -1.53 28.23 -12.19
CA GLN A 4 -2.29 28.45 -10.95
C GLN A 4 -1.46 28.31 -9.67
N VAL A 5 -0.18 27.94 -9.75
CA VAL A 5 0.72 27.94 -8.60
C VAL A 5 1.38 29.32 -8.49
N ASP A 6 0.55 30.33 -8.25
CA ASP A 6 1.02 31.68 -7.95
C ASP A 6 1.33 31.81 -6.46
N PHE A 7 2.53 32.36 -6.24
CA PHE A 7 3.32 32.54 -5.04
C PHE A 7 2.52 32.95 -3.79
N ILE A 8 2.65 32.19 -2.71
CA ILE A 8 2.34 32.71 -1.36
C ILE A 8 3.31 33.88 -1.12
N ASP A 9 2.77 35.07 -0.91
CA ASP A 9 3.55 36.29 -0.66
C ASP A 9 4.61 36.07 0.44
N PRO A 10 5.86 36.53 0.28
CA PRO A 10 6.89 36.48 1.31
C PRO A 10 6.41 36.97 2.68
N ASP A 11 5.54 37.99 2.71
CA ASP A 11 5.01 38.56 3.94
C ASP A 11 4.02 37.60 4.63
N ILE A 12 3.30 36.77 3.88
CA ILE A 12 2.48 35.68 4.44
C ILE A 12 3.38 34.61 5.06
N ILE A 13 4.48 34.26 4.39
CA ILE A 13 5.44 33.28 4.92
C ILE A 13 6.11 33.81 6.20
N LYS A 14 6.46 35.10 6.25
CA LYS A 14 6.97 35.75 7.48
C LYS A 14 5.93 35.72 8.60
N CYS A 15 4.68 36.08 8.29
CA CYS A 15 3.59 36.10 9.25
C CYS A 15 3.31 34.69 9.81
N TRP A 16 3.28 33.67 8.95
CA TRP A 16 3.17 32.27 9.33
C TRP A 16 4.31 31.83 10.26
N LYS A 17 5.55 32.23 9.99
CA LYS A 17 6.69 31.91 10.87
C LYS A 17 6.73 32.73 12.17
N GLY A 18 5.82 33.68 12.37
CA GLY A 18 5.74 34.52 13.57
C GLY A 18 6.65 35.76 13.55
N PHE A 19 7.45 35.95 12.50
CA PHE A 19 8.39 37.08 12.38
C PHE A 19 7.69 38.45 12.27
N CYS A 20 6.40 38.48 11.94
CA CYS A 20 5.62 39.72 11.92
C CYS A 20 5.50 40.41 13.29
N ARG A 21 5.86 39.75 14.39
CA ARG A 21 5.82 40.32 15.75
C ARG A 21 7.16 40.89 16.21
N GLU A 22 8.23 40.70 15.44
CA GLU A 22 9.60 41.08 15.81
C GLU A 22 10.04 42.43 15.20
N GLU A 23 9.21 43.03 14.33
CA GLU A 23 9.51 44.30 13.66
C GLU A 23 8.97 45.52 14.41
N GLU A 24 9.67 46.66 14.29
CA GLU A 24 9.26 47.95 14.88
C GLU A 24 7.96 48.50 14.25
N SER A 25 7.60 48.06 13.04
CA SER A 25 6.34 48.37 12.34
C SER A 25 5.74 47.09 11.75
N PRO A 26 4.96 46.32 12.52
CA PRO A 26 4.53 44.99 12.11
C PRO A 26 3.56 45.05 10.92
N THR A 27 3.99 44.56 9.75
CA THR A 27 3.10 44.35 8.60
C THR A 27 2.40 43.00 8.73
N HIS A 28 1.19 43.02 9.28
CA HIS A 28 0.37 41.81 9.39
C HIS A 28 -0.43 41.53 8.11
N VAL A 29 -0.62 40.25 7.81
CA VAL A 29 -1.55 39.83 6.75
C VAL A 29 -2.97 40.17 7.17
N THR A 30 -3.70 40.91 6.32
CA THR A 30 -5.05 41.35 6.66
C THR A 30 -6.08 40.21 6.64
N ARG A 31 -7.17 40.36 7.40
CA ARG A 31 -8.36 39.47 7.35
C ARG A 31 -8.85 39.26 5.91
N SER A 32 -8.92 40.33 5.12
CA SER A 32 -9.37 40.28 3.72
C SER A 32 -8.46 39.43 2.81
N THR A 33 -7.14 39.52 3.01
CA THR A 33 -6.15 38.73 2.28
C THR A 33 -6.27 37.25 2.62
N ILE A 34 -6.40 36.91 3.91
CA ILE A 34 -6.55 35.50 4.33
C ILE A 34 -7.85 34.91 3.79
N LEU A 35 -8.95 35.66 3.86
CA LEU A 35 -10.25 35.22 3.34
C LEU A 35 -10.20 34.94 1.83
N ALA A 36 -9.58 35.84 1.05
CA ALA A 36 -9.42 35.66 -0.39
C ALA A 36 -8.61 34.41 -0.73
N LEU A 37 -7.54 34.14 0.02
CA LEU A 37 -6.70 32.96 -0.17
C LEU A 37 -7.42 31.67 0.25
N LEU A 38 -8.11 31.65 1.39
CA LEU A 38 -8.90 30.50 1.83
C LEU A 38 -9.97 30.12 0.79
N ARG A 39 -10.67 31.12 0.24
CA ARG A 39 -11.66 30.91 -0.84
C ARG A 39 -11.03 30.41 -2.13
N ARG A 40 -9.85 30.92 -2.49
CA ARG A 40 -9.11 30.48 -3.68
C ARG A 40 -8.65 29.02 -3.56
N TYR A 41 -8.02 28.64 -2.45
CA TYR A 41 -7.52 27.28 -2.22
C TYR A 41 -8.63 26.26 -1.93
N ARG A 42 -9.87 26.71 -1.69
CA ARG A 42 -11.04 25.82 -1.59
C ARG A 42 -11.35 25.13 -2.93
N ILE A 43 -11.10 25.80 -4.05
CA ILE A 43 -11.40 25.28 -5.39
C ILE A 43 -10.35 24.24 -5.78
N PRO A 44 -10.72 22.99 -6.09
CA PRO A 44 -9.76 22.00 -6.54
C PRO A 44 -9.13 22.36 -7.90
N PRO A 45 -7.81 22.17 -8.08
CA PRO A 45 -7.17 22.37 -9.37
C PRO A 45 -7.73 21.36 -10.38
N ARG A 46 -8.00 21.82 -11.61
CA ARG A 46 -8.43 20.94 -12.70
C ARG A 46 -7.21 20.33 -13.38
N PHE A 47 -6.99 19.04 -13.20
CA PHE A 47 -5.92 18.30 -13.89
C PHE A 47 -6.38 17.94 -15.30
N SER A 48 -5.88 18.64 -16.32
CA SER A 48 -6.17 18.32 -17.74
C SER A 48 -4.89 17.81 -18.41
N GLY A 49 -4.88 16.56 -18.89
CA GLY A 49 -3.89 16.08 -19.88
C GLY A 49 -2.59 15.42 -19.36
N LEU A 50 -2.59 14.73 -18.22
CA LEU A 50 -1.42 13.95 -17.76
C LEU A 50 -1.67 12.43 -17.90
N SER A 51 -0.68 11.70 -18.40
CA SER A 51 -0.71 10.26 -18.64
C SER A 51 -0.81 9.41 -17.36
N ASP A 52 -1.40 8.23 -17.49
CA ASP A 52 -2.15 7.47 -16.47
C ASP A 52 -1.35 6.75 -15.36
N ILE A 53 -0.02 6.82 -15.32
CA ILE A 53 0.79 5.92 -14.47
C ILE A 53 1.67 6.63 -13.42
N ASP A 54 2.19 7.83 -13.71
CA ASP A 54 3.03 8.62 -12.77
C ASP A 54 2.28 9.75 -12.03
N THR A 55 0.97 9.83 -12.24
CA THR A 55 0.11 10.98 -11.89
C THR A 55 -0.59 10.87 -10.53
N HIS A 56 -0.93 9.67 -10.08
CA HIS A 56 -1.76 9.51 -8.87
C HIS A 56 -1.08 10.00 -7.58
N ALA A 57 0.20 9.69 -7.39
CA ALA A 57 0.95 10.15 -6.21
C ALA A 57 1.13 11.68 -6.22
N GLN A 58 1.49 12.24 -7.39
CA GLN A 58 1.67 13.68 -7.57
C GLN A 58 0.36 14.45 -7.38
N HIS A 59 -0.75 13.93 -7.90
CA HIS A 59 -2.08 14.50 -7.67
C HIS A 59 -2.43 14.49 -6.19
N ALA A 60 -2.15 13.39 -5.49
CA ALA A 60 -2.40 13.28 -4.07
C ALA A 60 -1.58 14.29 -3.26
N ASP A 61 -0.28 14.50 -3.55
CA ASP A 61 0.51 15.52 -2.85
C ASP A 61 0.08 16.93 -3.16
N ILE A 62 -0.31 17.25 -4.40
CA ILE A 62 -0.86 18.56 -4.74
C ILE A 62 -2.13 18.82 -3.92
N LEU A 63 -3.04 17.83 -3.85
CA LEU A 63 -4.28 17.97 -3.10
C LEU A 63 -4.03 18.07 -1.59
N VAL A 64 -3.18 17.20 -1.01
CA VAL A 64 -2.83 17.26 0.42
C VAL A 64 -2.11 18.56 0.75
N THR A 65 -1.22 19.03 -0.11
CA THR A 65 -0.55 20.34 0.05
C THR A 65 -1.55 21.48 -0.02
N ARG A 66 -2.57 21.40 -0.88
CA ARG A 66 -3.67 22.39 -0.92
C ARG A 66 -4.42 22.45 0.41
N HIS A 67 -4.81 21.30 0.96
CA HIS A 67 -5.47 21.24 2.27
C HIS A 67 -4.57 21.75 3.39
N TRP A 68 -3.28 21.42 3.34
CA TRP A 68 -2.28 21.91 4.28
C TRP A 68 -2.12 23.44 4.23
N ILE A 69 -2.08 24.05 3.04
CA ILE A 69 -2.05 25.51 2.92
C ILE A 69 -3.32 26.12 3.54
N ARG A 70 -4.50 25.53 3.31
CA ARG A 70 -5.76 26.01 3.92
C ARG A 70 -5.70 25.98 5.44
N ILE A 71 -5.24 24.89 6.06
CA ILE A 71 -5.17 24.83 7.53
C ILE A 71 -4.13 25.79 8.10
N LYS A 72 -3.04 26.06 7.38
CA LYS A 72 -2.02 27.03 7.81
C LYS A 72 -2.51 28.47 7.71
N LEU A 73 -3.24 28.82 6.65
CA LEU A 73 -3.92 30.11 6.54
C LEU A 73 -4.99 30.30 7.63
N TRP A 74 -5.75 29.25 7.93
CA TRP A 74 -6.73 29.28 9.02
C TRP A 74 -6.05 29.42 10.39
N SER A 75 -4.98 28.67 10.66
CA SER A 75 -4.21 28.79 11.90
C SER A 75 -3.59 30.18 12.05
N LEU A 76 -3.14 30.79 10.94
CA LEU A 76 -2.69 32.17 10.91
C LEU A 76 -3.82 33.12 11.31
N ALA A 77 -5.02 32.99 10.72
CA ALA A 77 -6.19 33.79 11.08
C ALA A 77 -6.52 33.66 12.58
N ASN A 78 -6.49 32.43 13.12
CA ASN A 78 -6.72 32.16 14.53
C ASN A 78 -5.68 32.87 15.41
N SER A 79 -4.39 32.80 15.03
CA SER A 79 -3.30 33.45 15.78
C SER A 79 -3.36 34.98 15.80
N HIS A 80 -4.04 35.58 14.82
CA HIS A 80 -4.29 37.02 14.73
C HIS A 80 -5.67 37.43 15.29
N GLY A 81 -6.44 36.48 15.84
CA GLY A 81 -7.74 36.75 16.46
C GLY A 81 -8.87 37.04 15.46
N TYR A 82 -8.74 36.60 14.21
CA TYR A 82 -9.80 36.75 13.20
C TYR A 82 -10.86 35.65 13.24
N VAL A 83 -10.62 34.58 14.00
CA VAL A 83 -11.51 33.43 14.11
C VAL A 83 -12.48 33.65 15.27
N GLU A 84 -13.77 33.53 14.98
CA GLU A 84 -14.86 33.81 15.92
C GLU A 84 -15.95 32.73 15.79
N ALA A 85 -16.61 32.39 16.89
CA ALA A 85 -17.64 31.34 16.91
C ALA A 85 -18.89 31.70 16.06
N LEU A 86 -19.18 33.00 15.92
CA LEU A 86 -20.36 33.52 15.21
C LEU A 86 -19.98 34.39 14.01
N SER A 87 -18.84 34.11 13.36
CA SER A 87 -18.44 34.88 12.18
C SER A 87 -19.39 34.65 11.00
N ASP A 88 -19.79 35.72 10.30
CA ASP A 88 -20.58 35.64 9.06
C ASP A 88 -19.82 34.91 7.93
N ASP A 89 -18.49 34.95 7.98
CA ASP A 89 -17.62 34.23 7.06
C ASP A 89 -17.32 32.84 7.65
N GLU A 90 -17.88 31.80 7.03
CA GLU A 90 -17.65 30.39 7.40
C GLU A 90 -16.15 30.06 7.52
N GLU A 91 -15.30 30.69 6.71
CA GLU A 91 -13.85 30.46 6.73
C GLU A 91 -13.15 30.91 8.03
N PHE A 92 -13.79 31.75 8.84
CA PHE A 92 -13.29 32.22 10.13
C PHE A 92 -13.99 31.58 11.33
N ARG A 93 -14.75 30.51 11.10
CA ARG A 93 -15.36 29.71 12.16
C ARG A 93 -14.40 28.62 12.65
N HIS A 94 -14.61 28.11 13.87
CA HIS A 94 -13.77 27.06 14.46
C HIS A 94 -14.01 25.70 13.76
N GLU A 95 -15.25 25.48 13.34
CA GLU A 95 -15.75 24.32 12.59
C GLU A 95 -15.07 24.18 11.22
N TYR A 96 -14.58 25.29 10.66
CA TYR A 96 -13.91 25.28 9.37
C TYR A 96 -12.59 24.51 9.40
N ALA A 97 -11.86 24.53 10.53
CA ALA A 97 -10.66 23.72 10.71
C ALA A 97 -10.96 22.21 10.65
N VAL A 98 -12.06 21.79 11.28
CA VAL A 98 -12.55 20.40 11.26
C VAL A 98 -12.98 20.01 9.84
N THR A 99 -13.63 20.92 9.12
CA THR A 99 -14.04 20.71 7.73
C THR A 99 -12.84 20.52 6.81
N ILE A 100 -11.81 21.37 6.92
CA ILE A 100 -10.57 21.24 6.13
C ILE A 100 -9.89 19.88 6.38
N ALA A 101 -9.81 19.46 7.64
CA ALA A 101 -9.19 18.19 8.01
C ALA A 101 -10.02 16.98 7.55
N SER A 102 -11.34 17.04 7.64
CA SER A 102 -12.23 15.99 7.13
C SER A 102 -12.07 15.82 5.61
N GLU A 103 -12.11 16.92 4.85
CA GLU A 103 -11.89 16.88 3.39
C GLU A 103 -10.49 16.35 3.01
N ALA A 104 -9.47 16.66 3.81
CA ALA A 104 -8.12 16.18 3.59
C ALA A 104 -8.01 14.67 3.88
N LEU A 105 -8.68 14.18 4.91
CA LEU A 105 -8.77 12.75 5.22
C LEU A 105 -9.47 11.99 4.10
N ASP A 106 -10.62 12.48 3.62
CA ASP A 106 -11.34 11.90 2.48
C ASP A 106 -10.46 11.84 1.23
N THR A 107 -9.71 12.91 0.97
CA THR A 107 -8.72 12.95 -0.11
C THR A 107 -7.67 11.86 0.07
N CYS A 108 -7.11 11.68 1.26
CA CYS A 108 -6.12 10.63 1.51
C CYS A 108 -6.68 9.21 1.34
N LEU A 109 -7.95 8.97 1.71
CA LEU A 109 -8.61 7.68 1.58
C LEU A 109 -8.91 7.31 0.11
N GLN A 110 -8.99 8.30 -0.79
CA GLN A 110 -9.19 8.08 -2.22
C GLN A 110 -7.92 7.58 -2.95
N PHE A 111 -6.74 7.64 -2.33
CA PHE A 111 -5.47 7.24 -2.94
C PHE A 111 -4.87 5.99 -2.27
N GLN A 112 -4.22 5.12 -3.07
CA GLN A 112 -3.53 3.94 -2.55
C GLN A 112 -2.31 4.36 -1.70
N MET A 113 -2.27 3.92 -0.44
CA MET A 113 -1.23 4.27 0.52
C MET A 113 0.20 3.94 0.04
N THR A 114 0.36 2.88 -0.75
CA THR A 114 1.64 2.47 -1.34
C THR A 114 2.24 3.52 -2.27
N SER A 115 1.40 4.29 -2.99
CA SER A 115 1.85 5.38 -3.87
C SER A 115 2.25 6.64 -3.09
N LEU A 116 1.63 6.88 -1.93
CA LEU A 116 1.91 8.03 -1.05
C LEU A 116 3.20 7.84 -0.22
N GLU A 117 3.48 6.60 0.19
CA GLU A 117 4.66 6.27 1.00
C GLU A 117 5.99 6.34 0.22
N VAL A 118 5.98 5.93 -1.05
CA VAL A 118 7.20 5.75 -1.87
C VAL A 118 7.68 7.05 -2.52
N VAL A 119 6.78 7.98 -2.86
CA VAL A 119 7.12 9.18 -3.66
C VAL A 119 7.34 10.45 -2.80
N HIS A 120 6.68 10.58 -1.64
CA HIS A 120 6.66 11.86 -0.87
C HIS A 120 7.16 11.79 0.59
N GLY A 121 7.34 10.59 1.14
CA GLY A 121 8.09 10.39 2.38
C GLY A 121 7.55 11.13 3.62
N ILE A 122 8.46 11.59 4.48
CA ILE A 122 8.13 12.16 5.82
C ILE A 122 7.38 13.49 5.76
N GLY A 123 7.59 14.29 4.70
CA GLY A 123 6.97 15.61 4.56
C GLY A 123 5.46 15.55 4.37
N LEU A 124 4.93 14.49 3.76
CA LEU A 124 3.48 14.30 3.66
C LEU A 124 2.85 14.04 5.03
N VAL A 125 3.50 13.22 5.87
CA VAL A 125 3.04 12.91 7.22
C VAL A 125 3.06 14.14 8.11
N GLU A 126 4.06 15.01 7.95
CA GLU A 126 4.14 16.29 8.64
C GLU A 126 2.92 17.18 8.31
N LYS A 127 2.60 17.31 7.01
CA LYS A 127 1.40 18.05 6.54
C LYS A 127 0.11 17.50 7.15
N LEU A 128 -0.03 16.17 7.19
CA LEU A 128 -1.19 15.50 7.78
C LEU A 128 -1.22 15.64 9.30
N SER A 129 -0.07 15.64 9.97
CA SER A 129 0.04 15.88 11.41
C SER A 129 -0.41 17.29 11.77
N ASP A 130 -0.06 18.29 10.96
CA ASP A 130 -0.52 19.65 11.14
C ASP A 130 -2.05 19.76 11.03
N LEU A 131 -2.63 19.13 10.01
CA LEU A 131 -4.09 19.08 9.79
C LEU A 131 -4.81 18.46 10.99
N ALA A 132 -4.38 17.26 11.38
CA ALA A 132 -5.01 16.50 12.46
C ALA A 132 -4.86 17.20 13.82
N THR A 133 -3.68 17.75 14.12
CA THR A 133 -3.42 18.46 15.38
C THR A 133 -4.23 19.74 15.48
N CYS A 134 -4.29 20.52 14.39
CA CYS A 134 -5.06 21.75 14.36
C CYS A 134 -6.56 21.48 14.55
N ALA A 135 -7.10 20.48 13.86
CA ALA A 135 -8.49 20.10 14.01
C ALA A 135 -8.81 19.57 15.41
N ALA A 136 -7.96 18.70 15.98
CA ALA A 136 -8.14 18.17 17.34
C ALA A 136 -8.22 19.28 18.40
N GLN A 137 -7.46 20.36 18.22
CA GLN A 137 -7.52 21.53 19.11
C GLN A 137 -8.85 22.29 18.99
N GLN A 138 -9.47 22.34 17.80
CA GLN A 138 -10.71 23.07 17.58
C GLN A 138 -11.97 22.30 18.01
N VAL A 139 -11.94 20.97 17.97
CA VAL A 139 -13.05 20.15 18.47
C VAL A 139 -13.34 20.48 19.95
N ASN A 140 -12.32 20.75 20.74
CA ASN A 140 -12.48 21.16 22.14
C ASN A 140 -13.10 22.55 22.33
N VAL A 141 -12.94 23.45 21.34
CA VAL A 141 -13.49 24.81 21.38
C VAL A 141 -14.93 24.82 20.86
N CYS A 142 -15.26 23.92 19.93
CA CYS A 142 -16.58 23.79 19.32
C CYS A 142 -17.59 23.03 20.21
N SER A 143 -17.14 22.25 21.20
CA SER A 143 -18.01 21.61 22.18
C SER A 143 -18.21 22.57 23.37
N PRO A 144 -19.33 23.32 23.48
CA PRO A 144 -19.56 24.13 24.65
C PRO A 144 -19.66 23.20 25.88
N ALA A 145 -18.86 23.50 26.89
CA ALA A 145 -19.08 23.01 28.24
C ALA A 145 -20.54 23.29 28.62
N GLN A 146 -21.20 22.27 29.15
CA GLN A 146 -22.58 22.27 29.63
C GLN A 146 -23.01 23.64 30.18
N GLU A 147 -24.14 24.13 29.67
CA GLU A 147 -24.89 25.26 30.22
C GLU A 147 -24.96 25.16 31.75
N TYR A 148 -24.39 26.14 32.43
CA TYR A 148 -24.72 26.44 33.82
C TYR A 148 -26.04 27.21 33.84
N PRO A 149 -27.10 26.78 34.55
CA PRO A 149 -28.21 27.66 34.86
C PRO A 149 -27.85 28.49 36.09
N ILE A 150 -27.68 29.80 35.90
CA ILE A 150 -27.61 30.76 37.00
C ILE A 150 -29.01 30.93 37.62
N HIS A 151 -29.01 30.80 38.94
CA HIS A 151 -30.01 30.97 39.98
C HIS A 151 -31.17 31.99 39.84
N ALA A 152 -32.26 31.58 40.54
CA ALA A 152 -33.21 32.33 41.40
C ALA A 152 -34.54 32.82 40.80
N ASP A 153 -35.66 32.28 41.29
CA ASP A 153 -36.44 33.00 42.32
C ASP A 153 -37.36 32.08 43.15
N LEU A 154 -37.57 32.48 44.41
CA LEU A 154 -38.50 31.91 45.39
C LEU A 154 -39.93 32.48 45.20
N SER A 155 -40.93 31.78 45.78
CA SER A 155 -42.38 32.10 45.95
C SER A 155 -43.26 31.28 45.00
N ASP A 156 -44.28 30.51 45.35
CA ASP A 156 -45.02 30.17 46.59
C ASP A 156 -45.85 28.90 46.21
N PRO A 157 -46.32 28.04 47.13
CA PRO A 157 -47.13 26.87 46.78
C PRO A 157 -48.61 27.20 46.79
N ASP A 158 -49.36 26.84 45.74
CA ASP A 158 -50.80 26.61 45.91
C ASP A 158 -51.26 25.41 45.06
N PRO A 159 -52.09 24.50 45.61
CA PRO A 159 -52.51 23.27 44.96
C PRO A 159 -53.90 23.47 44.32
N ASN A 160 -54.06 23.10 43.06
CA ASN A 160 -55.27 22.46 42.54
C ASN A 160 -55.24 22.31 41.00
N GLY A 161 -55.40 21.07 40.55
CA GLY A 161 -56.44 20.77 39.57
C GLY A 161 -56.09 20.72 38.08
N ILE A 162 -56.16 19.48 37.57
CA ILE A 162 -56.72 19.09 36.26
C ILE A 162 -55.72 19.03 35.08
N GLN A 163 -55.26 17.79 34.83
CA GLN A 163 -54.87 17.25 33.51
C GLN A 163 -56.16 16.99 32.69
N PRO A 164 -56.18 17.09 31.33
CA PRO A 164 -55.74 15.94 30.52
C PRO A 164 -55.12 16.24 29.12
N GLN A 165 -54.17 15.35 28.74
CA GLN A 165 -54.06 14.59 27.46
C GLN A 165 -53.93 15.36 26.12
N GLU A 166 -52.71 15.49 25.57
CA GLU A 166 -52.07 14.64 24.52
C GLU A 166 -52.79 14.58 23.16
N ASP A 167 -52.23 15.27 22.16
CA ASP A 167 -51.91 14.74 20.82
C ASP A 167 -51.38 15.85 19.89
N SER A 168 -50.06 15.90 19.67
CA SER A 168 -49.42 16.36 18.41
C SER A 168 -47.90 16.13 18.44
N PRO A 169 -47.29 15.57 17.39
CA PRO A 169 -45.88 15.23 17.37
C PRO A 169 -45.02 16.44 17.00
N THR A 170 -44.41 17.09 17.98
CA THR A 170 -43.24 17.95 17.73
C THR A 170 -42.00 17.10 17.60
N THR A 171 -41.56 16.90 16.36
CA THR A 171 -40.21 16.41 16.03
C THR A 171 -39.19 17.44 16.50
N SER A 172 -38.75 17.36 17.75
CA SER A 172 -37.55 18.03 18.22
C SER A 172 -36.33 17.19 17.86
N THR A 173 -35.80 17.42 16.66
CA THR A 173 -34.49 16.93 16.25
C THR A 173 -33.43 17.64 17.08
N SER A 174 -32.89 16.93 18.06
CA SER A 174 -31.69 17.28 18.82
C SER A 174 -30.46 17.24 17.90
N SER A 175 -30.11 18.38 17.31
CA SER A 175 -28.97 18.52 16.37
C SER A 175 -27.60 18.65 17.05
N SER A 176 -27.49 18.47 18.37
CA SER A 176 -26.21 18.60 19.09
C SER A 176 -25.36 17.32 19.08
N GLY A 177 -25.93 16.16 18.77
CA GLY A 177 -25.24 14.85 18.84
C GLY A 177 -24.53 14.40 17.55
N THR A 178 -24.73 15.09 16.43
CA THR A 178 -24.19 14.69 15.11
C THR A 178 -22.79 15.26 14.84
N VAL A 179 -22.49 16.45 15.37
CA VAL A 179 -21.20 17.16 15.13
C VAL A 179 -20.06 16.47 15.88
N ASP A 180 -20.29 16.04 17.13
CA ASP A 180 -19.27 15.42 17.97
C ASP A 180 -18.85 14.04 17.43
N LYS A 181 -19.82 13.26 16.93
CA LYS A 181 -19.58 11.95 16.33
C LYS A 181 -18.75 12.05 15.04
N GLY A 182 -19.04 13.03 14.18
CA GLY A 182 -18.29 13.24 12.94
C GLY A 182 -16.84 13.70 13.19
N ALA A 183 -16.63 14.55 14.20
CA ALA A 183 -15.30 14.97 14.60
C ALA A 183 -14.47 13.82 15.19
N GLU A 184 -15.08 12.95 15.99
CA GLU A 184 -14.42 11.77 16.55
C GLU A 184 -14.05 10.75 15.45
N GLU A 185 -14.96 10.47 14.52
CA GLU A 185 -14.70 9.62 13.36
C GLU A 185 -13.52 10.13 12.52
N MET A 186 -13.46 11.44 12.26
CA MET A 186 -12.33 12.07 11.57
C MET A 186 -11.01 11.89 12.35
N LEU A 187 -10.99 12.17 13.65
CA LEU A 187 -9.78 12.05 14.47
C LEU A 187 -9.26 10.61 14.53
N ASN A 188 -10.17 9.65 14.63
CA ASN A 188 -9.88 8.22 14.58
C ASN A 188 -9.37 7.80 13.19
N GLY A 189 -9.94 8.34 12.12
CA GLY A 189 -9.45 8.12 10.76
C GLY A 189 -8.00 8.57 10.56
N TYR A 190 -7.62 9.73 11.11
CA TYR A 190 -6.22 10.18 11.13
C TYR A 190 -5.32 9.27 11.96
N LEU A 191 -5.81 8.75 13.09
CA LEU A 191 -5.06 7.80 13.92
C LEU A 191 -4.79 6.50 13.14
N SER A 192 -5.81 5.95 12.47
CA SER A 192 -5.66 4.79 11.58
C SER A 192 -4.67 5.06 10.45
N LEU A 193 -4.75 6.25 9.85
CA LEU A 193 -3.84 6.65 8.77
C LEU A 193 -2.39 6.73 9.26
N PHE A 194 -2.10 7.37 10.40
CA PHE A 194 -0.75 7.41 10.98
C PHE A 194 -0.24 6.04 11.41
N ALA A 195 -1.10 5.18 11.98
CA ALA A 195 -0.71 3.82 12.32
C ALA A 195 -0.35 2.99 11.06
N SER A 196 -1.07 3.21 9.96
CA SER A 196 -0.79 2.53 8.69
C SER A 196 0.50 3.04 8.03
N PHE A 197 0.74 4.36 8.08
CA PHE A 197 1.84 5.00 7.37
C PHE A 197 3.20 4.60 7.95
N ARG A 198 4.09 4.05 7.12
CA ARG A 198 5.39 3.48 7.53
C ARG A 198 5.26 2.53 8.73
N ARG A 199 4.12 1.84 8.84
CA ARG A 199 3.80 0.95 9.96
C ARG A 199 3.92 1.65 11.33
N GLY A 200 3.57 2.94 11.39
CA GLY A 200 3.65 3.77 12.59
C GLY A 200 5.06 4.22 12.98
N ARG A 201 6.10 3.92 12.18
CA ARG A 201 7.49 4.31 12.44
C ARG A 201 7.78 5.72 11.94
N HIS A 202 7.12 6.72 12.54
CA HIS A 202 7.33 8.14 12.25
C HIS A 202 7.18 9.00 13.52
N PRO A 203 7.79 10.20 13.57
CA PRO A 203 7.84 11.00 14.81
C PRO A 203 6.48 11.61 15.24
N PHE A 204 5.50 11.64 14.34
CA PHE A 204 4.22 12.33 14.55
C PHE A 204 3.12 11.48 15.21
N LEU A 205 3.22 10.15 15.21
CA LEU A 205 2.18 9.27 15.78
C LEU A 205 2.09 9.41 17.31
N LYS A 206 3.22 9.36 18.01
CA LYS A 206 3.25 9.45 19.48
C LYS A 206 2.69 10.80 20.01
N PRO A 207 3.08 11.97 19.45
CA PRO A 207 2.48 13.24 19.82
C PRO A 207 0.97 13.30 19.57
N TYR A 208 0.50 12.79 18.43
CA TYR A 208 -0.92 12.81 18.10
C TYR A 208 -1.75 11.93 19.05
N MET A 209 -1.29 10.73 19.38
CA MET A 209 -1.95 9.89 20.39
C MET A 209 -2.03 10.57 21.76
N ARG A 210 -0.97 11.28 22.16
CA ARG A 210 -0.97 12.04 23.42
C ARG A 210 -2.01 13.17 23.39
N LEU A 211 -2.16 13.84 22.25
CA LEU A 211 -3.16 14.90 22.07
C LEU A 211 -4.58 14.36 22.22
N LEU A 212 -4.91 13.24 21.58
CA LEU A 212 -6.22 12.60 21.70
C LEU A 212 -6.53 12.17 23.13
N LEU A 213 -5.55 11.60 23.85
CA LEU A 213 -5.75 11.20 25.25
C LEU A 213 -5.94 12.40 26.19
N LEU A 214 -5.29 13.53 25.93
CA LEU A 214 -5.51 14.76 26.69
C LEU A 214 -6.92 15.34 26.44
N LYS A 215 -7.46 15.16 25.22
CA LYS A 215 -8.86 15.49 24.89
C LYS A 215 -9.82 14.64 25.73
N ASP A 216 -9.65 13.32 25.76
CA ASP A 216 -10.57 12.42 26.49
C ASP A 216 -10.58 12.65 28.00
N LEU A 217 -9.50 13.21 28.55
CA LEU A 217 -9.37 13.55 29.97
C LEU A 217 -9.99 14.92 30.33
N GLY A 218 -10.59 15.63 29.38
CA GLY A 218 -11.30 16.90 29.64
C GLY A 218 -10.40 18.04 30.14
N VAL A 219 -9.08 17.97 29.91
CA VAL A 219 -8.17 19.06 30.25
C VAL A 219 -8.28 20.12 29.15
N GLY A 220 -9.25 21.02 29.31
CA GLY A 220 -9.49 22.13 28.39
C GLY A 220 -8.22 22.96 28.18
N THR A 221 -7.73 22.98 26.95
CA THR A 221 -6.76 23.96 26.50
C THR A 221 -7.49 25.28 26.27
N GLU A 222 -7.45 26.20 27.24
CA GLU A 222 -7.90 27.57 27.05
C GLU A 222 -7.15 28.19 25.85
N PRO A 223 -7.85 28.74 24.85
CA PRO A 223 -7.22 29.39 23.72
C PRO A 223 -7.08 30.89 24.04
N THR A 224 -5.96 31.30 24.64
CA THR A 224 -5.34 32.66 24.53
C THR A 224 -4.32 32.92 25.64
N ARG A 225 -3.19 32.19 25.62
CA ARG A 225 -1.87 32.62 26.13
C ARG A 225 -0.90 31.45 25.97
N PRO A 226 0.42 31.68 25.82
CA PRO A 226 1.39 30.59 25.88
C PRO A 226 1.25 29.90 27.24
N LEU A 227 0.78 28.65 27.24
CA LEU A 227 0.44 27.91 28.44
C LEU A 227 1.70 27.61 29.27
N VAL A 228 1.83 28.30 30.40
CA VAL A 228 2.43 27.74 31.61
C VAL A 228 1.34 26.89 32.28
N PHE A 229 1.43 25.57 32.11
CA PHE A 229 0.47 24.59 32.64
C PHE A 229 0.36 24.63 34.19
N PRO A 230 -0.85 24.62 34.77
CA PRO A 230 -1.03 24.23 36.16
C PRO A 230 -0.84 22.72 36.28
N ARG A 231 0.31 22.30 36.80
CA ARG A 231 0.64 20.89 37.07
C ARG A 231 -0.22 20.39 38.23
N HIS A 232 -1.30 19.64 37.97
CA HIS A 232 -1.83 18.71 38.97
C HIS A 232 -0.91 17.49 38.99
N PRO A 233 0.07 17.39 39.93
CA PRO A 233 1.24 16.53 39.74
C PRO A 233 0.89 15.04 39.77
N ARG A 234 -0.22 14.68 40.43
CA ARG A 234 -0.64 13.29 40.64
C ARG A 234 -1.33 12.67 39.43
N ILE A 235 -2.17 13.43 38.72
CA ILE A 235 -2.88 12.91 37.53
C ILE A 235 -1.91 12.80 36.35
N LEU A 236 -1.07 13.83 36.14
CA LEU A 236 -0.05 13.81 35.09
C LEU A 236 0.95 12.66 35.27
N THR A 237 1.40 12.40 36.50
CA THR A 237 2.32 11.28 36.77
C THR A 237 1.65 9.92 36.61
N LEU A 238 0.34 9.79 36.86
CA LEU A 238 -0.40 8.55 36.66
C LEU A 238 -0.58 8.27 35.17
N VAL A 239 -1.00 9.28 34.39
CA VAL A 239 -1.18 9.20 32.94
C VAL A 239 0.17 8.90 32.25
N GLU A 240 1.25 9.58 32.63
CA GLU A 240 2.59 9.29 32.11
C GLU A 240 3.07 7.88 32.43
N ARG A 241 2.70 7.34 33.61
CA ARG A 241 3.06 5.97 34.00
C ARG A 241 2.29 4.94 33.18
N VAL A 242 0.99 5.14 32.96
CA VAL A 242 0.15 4.27 32.12
C VAL A 242 0.63 4.32 30.68
N LEU A 243 0.85 5.51 30.12
CA LEU A 243 1.37 5.70 28.77
C LEU A 243 2.71 5.00 28.57
N ARG A 244 3.64 5.17 29.51
CA ARG A 244 4.93 4.48 29.46
C ARG A 244 4.74 2.96 29.43
N GLY A 245 3.83 2.42 30.25
CA GLY A 245 3.49 1.00 30.26
C GLY A 245 2.93 0.49 28.93
N VAL A 246 1.98 1.23 28.36
CA VAL A 246 1.38 0.89 27.04
C VAL A 246 2.43 0.98 25.93
N PHE A 247 3.28 2.00 25.93
CA PHE A 247 4.35 2.13 24.94
C PHE A 247 5.40 1.03 25.06
N THR A 248 5.78 0.61 26.28
CA THR A 248 6.69 -0.52 26.46
C THR A 248 6.08 -1.83 25.95
N GLN A 249 4.80 -2.07 26.22
CA GLN A 249 4.11 -3.26 25.71
C GLN A 249 4.00 -3.26 24.19
N LEU A 250 3.68 -2.10 23.59
CA LEU A 250 3.64 -1.96 22.13
C LEU A 250 5.02 -2.18 21.49
N ASP A 251 6.09 -1.72 22.13
CA ASP A 251 7.46 -1.93 21.64
C ASP A 251 7.89 -3.40 21.73
N ASP A 252 7.51 -4.09 22.81
CA ASP A 252 7.71 -5.54 22.97
C ASP A 252 6.95 -6.32 21.89
N ILE A 253 5.67 -5.98 21.65
CA ILE A 253 4.86 -6.60 20.59
C ILE A 253 5.49 -6.37 19.22
N ASN A 254 5.92 -5.13 18.92
CA ASN A 254 6.58 -4.81 17.66
C ASN A 254 7.90 -5.57 17.48
N THR A 255 8.67 -5.76 18.55
CA THR A 255 9.90 -6.56 18.55
C THR A 255 9.62 -8.04 18.31
N GLN A 256 8.58 -8.60 18.94
CA GLN A 256 8.14 -9.97 18.71
C GLN A 256 7.64 -10.17 17.27
N LEU A 257 6.85 -9.24 16.73
CA LEU A 257 6.39 -9.27 15.35
C LEU A 257 7.57 -9.22 14.36
N SER A 258 8.58 -8.39 14.62
CA SER A 258 9.80 -8.36 13.81
C SER A 258 10.51 -9.72 13.83
N THR A 259 10.65 -10.32 15.01
CA THR A 259 11.28 -11.64 15.17
C THR A 259 10.51 -12.73 14.41
N ILE A 260 9.18 -12.70 14.48
CA ILE A 260 8.33 -13.65 13.74
C ILE A 260 8.50 -13.46 12.23
N ASN A 261 8.54 -12.22 11.77
CA ASN A 261 8.73 -11.91 10.35
C ASN A 261 10.09 -12.39 9.83
N ASP A 262 11.15 -12.24 10.61
CA ASP A 262 12.49 -12.73 10.26
C ASP A 262 12.55 -14.26 10.23
N ARG A 263 11.86 -14.92 11.17
CA ARG A 263 11.71 -16.39 11.18
C ARG A 263 10.89 -16.88 9.98
N LEU A 264 9.84 -16.15 9.59
CA LEU A 264 9.03 -16.48 8.42
C LEU A 264 9.86 -16.34 7.14
N GLY A 265 10.63 -15.26 6.98
CA GLY A 265 11.54 -15.09 5.85
C GLY A 265 12.60 -16.20 5.77
N THR A 266 13.13 -16.65 6.91
CA THR A 266 14.04 -17.80 6.97
C THR A 266 13.37 -19.11 6.55
N LEU A 267 12.11 -19.32 6.96
CA LEU A 267 11.32 -20.49 6.58
C LEU A 267 11.04 -20.48 5.07
N GLU A 268 10.63 -19.34 4.51
CA GLU A 268 10.40 -19.16 3.07
C GLU A 268 11.66 -19.48 2.26
N ALA A 269 12.82 -18.99 2.70
CA ALA A 269 14.10 -19.32 2.06
C ALA A 269 14.41 -20.83 2.10
N THR A 270 14.16 -21.48 3.23
CA THR A 270 14.39 -22.93 3.41
C THR A 270 13.45 -23.75 2.53
N VAL A 271 12.16 -23.39 2.48
CA VAL A 271 11.17 -24.02 1.58
C VAL A 271 11.57 -23.84 0.13
N GLY A 272 12.05 -22.65 -0.25
CA GLY A 272 12.60 -22.39 -1.58
C GLY A 272 13.79 -23.29 -1.92
N GLN A 273 14.73 -23.47 -0.98
CA GLN A 273 15.87 -24.39 -1.16
C GLN A 273 15.43 -25.85 -1.31
N HIS A 274 14.47 -26.31 -0.50
CA HIS A 274 13.91 -27.65 -0.63
C HIS A 274 13.20 -27.86 -1.98
N GLY A 275 12.45 -26.86 -2.47
CA GLY A 275 11.83 -26.91 -3.79
C GLY A 275 12.86 -27.08 -4.91
N GLN A 276 13.97 -26.34 -4.86
CA GLN A 276 15.06 -26.50 -5.83
C GLN A 276 15.74 -27.88 -5.72
N HIS A 277 15.92 -28.39 -4.51
CA HIS A 277 16.51 -29.70 -4.29
C HIS A 277 15.62 -30.82 -4.86
N LEU A 278 14.32 -30.78 -4.62
CA LEU A 278 13.34 -31.72 -5.19
C LEU A 278 13.35 -31.67 -6.72
N ALA A 279 13.37 -30.48 -7.33
CA ALA A 279 13.46 -30.35 -8.78
C ALA A 279 14.76 -30.95 -9.37
N ARG A 280 15.88 -30.89 -8.63
CA ARG A 280 17.13 -31.56 -9.05
C ARG A 280 17.02 -33.08 -8.95
N ILE A 281 16.42 -33.59 -7.88
CA ILE A 281 16.19 -35.03 -7.71
C ILE A 281 15.28 -35.55 -8.83
N ASP A 282 14.19 -34.86 -9.11
CA ASP A 282 13.22 -35.25 -10.14
C ASP A 282 13.85 -35.32 -11.54
N ARG A 283 14.66 -34.33 -11.92
CA ARG A 283 15.44 -34.37 -13.17
C ARG A 283 16.41 -35.54 -13.22
N ARG A 284 17.10 -35.84 -12.11
CA ARG A 284 18.04 -36.98 -12.04
C ARG A 284 17.29 -38.31 -12.18
N LEU A 285 16.16 -38.45 -11.51
CA LEU A 285 15.33 -39.66 -11.56
C LEU A 285 14.76 -39.86 -12.97
N THR A 286 14.19 -38.82 -13.57
CA THR A 286 13.67 -38.84 -14.95
C THR A 286 14.77 -39.26 -15.94
N SER A 287 15.97 -38.70 -15.81
CA SER A 287 17.11 -39.08 -16.65
C SER A 287 17.52 -40.54 -16.45
N GLN A 288 17.62 -41.03 -15.22
CA GLN A 288 17.97 -42.44 -14.94
C GLN A 288 16.92 -43.42 -15.47
N THR A 289 15.64 -43.12 -15.28
CA THR A 289 14.54 -43.93 -15.83
C THR A 289 14.62 -43.97 -17.35
N SER A 290 14.83 -42.82 -18.00
CA SER A 290 14.97 -42.73 -19.45
C SER A 290 16.16 -43.52 -19.99
N ILE A 291 17.31 -43.47 -19.31
CA ILE A 291 18.49 -44.28 -19.64
C ILE A 291 18.16 -45.77 -19.61
N THR A 292 17.46 -46.21 -18.56
CA THR A 292 17.11 -47.63 -18.36
C THR A 292 16.13 -48.12 -19.44
N ILE A 293 15.09 -47.34 -19.72
CA ILE A 293 14.11 -47.63 -20.78
C ILE A 293 14.81 -47.71 -22.14
N ASN A 294 15.62 -46.70 -22.47
CA ASN A 294 16.33 -46.65 -23.75
C ASN A 294 17.36 -47.75 -23.90
N PHE A 295 18.06 -48.12 -22.83
CA PHE A 295 18.99 -49.25 -22.84
C PHE A 295 18.27 -50.55 -23.21
N ARG A 296 17.11 -50.81 -22.58
CA ARG A 296 16.29 -51.98 -22.92
C ARG A 296 15.77 -51.93 -24.36
N ALA A 297 15.27 -50.79 -24.81
CA ALA A 297 14.78 -50.62 -26.19
C ALA A 297 15.89 -50.88 -27.23
N ARG A 298 17.10 -50.35 -26.99
CA ARG A 298 18.27 -50.59 -27.85
C ARG A 298 18.65 -52.07 -27.93
N LEU A 299 18.60 -52.77 -26.80
CA LEU A 299 18.92 -54.19 -26.73
C LEU A 299 17.93 -55.03 -27.56
N LEU A 300 16.64 -54.68 -27.51
CA LEU A 300 15.60 -55.31 -28.33
C LEU A 300 15.74 -54.97 -29.82
N ASN A 301 16.07 -53.72 -30.15
CA ASN A 301 16.24 -53.25 -31.52
C ASN A 301 17.50 -53.82 -32.20
N GLY A 302 18.50 -54.26 -31.44
CA GLY A 302 19.74 -54.83 -32.00
C GLY A 302 19.54 -56.06 -32.88
N ALA A 303 18.41 -56.76 -32.73
CA ALA A 303 18.04 -57.90 -33.57
C ALA A 303 17.22 -57.53 -34.81
N ALA A 304 16.89 -56.25 -35.04
CA ALA A 304 16.10 -55.81 -36.19
C ALA A 304 17.00 -55.61 -37.42
N TYR A 305 16.77 -56.39 -38.48
CA TYR A 305 17.54 -56.32 -39.74
C TYR A 305 16.69 -56.47 -41.00
N GLU A 306 15.43 -56.88 -40.90
CA GLU A 306 14.53 -57.01 -42.05
C GLU A 306 13.60 -55.80 -42.15
N PRO A 307 13.15 -55.40 -43.35
CA PRO A 307 12.22 -54.27 -43.50
C PRO A 307 10.95 -54.36 -42.64
N GLY A 308 10.49 -55.57 -42.32
CA GLY A 308 9.34 -55.83 -41.45
C GLY A 308 9.65 -55.94 -39.95
N SER A 309 10.93 -55.95 -39.53
CA SER A 309 11.30 -56.06 -38.12
C SER A 309 10.73 -54.89 -37.31
N ILE A 310 10.03 -55.21 -36.22
CA ILE A 310 9.42 -54.22 -35.32
C ILE A 310 10.51 -53.56 -34.48
N LEU A 311 10.41 -52.24 -34.35
CA LEU A 311 11.28 -51.45 -33.49
C LEU A 311 10.54 -51.05 -32.22
N THR A 312 11.23 -51.24 -31.09
CA THR A 312 10.82 -50.71 -29.79
C THR A 312 11.17 -49.23 -29.72
N PRO A 313 10.20 -48.35 -29.42
CA PRO A 313 10.44 -46.91 -29.34
C PRO A 313 11.34 -46.54 -28.16
N LEU A 314 12.17 -45.53 -28.37
CA LEU A 314 12.93 -44.87 -27.32
C LEU A 314 12.12 -43.67 -26.76
N VAL A 315 12.45 -43.27 -25.55
CA VAL A 315 11.97 -42.04 -24.91
C VAL A 315 13.04 -40.95 -24.96
N ASN A 316 12.63 -39.70 -24.84
CA ASN A 316 13.55 -38.57 -24.76
C ASN A 316 14.43 -38.72 -23.49
N PRO A 317 15.77 -38.68 -23.59
CA PRO A 317 16.66 -38.91 -22.46
C PRO A 317 16.63 -37.80 -21.38
N VAL A 318 16.04 -36.64 -21.70
CA VAL A 318 15.95 -35.48 -20.81
C VAL A 318 14.55 -35.36 -20.21
N THR A 319 13.50 -35.50 -21.02
CA THR A 319 12.10 -35.32 -20.55
C THR A 319 11.43 -36.63 -20.14
N GLY A 320 11.95 -37.79 -20.56
CA GLY A 320 11.31 -39.10 -20.36
C GLY A 320 10.06 -39.33 -21.19
N GLU A 321 9.66 -38.37 -22.03
CA GLU A 321 8.46 -38.47 -22.87
C GLU A 321 8.70 -39.35 -24.09
N ASN A 322 7.61 -39.88 -24.65
CA ASN A 322 7.65 -40.63 -25.90
C ASN A 322 8.13 -39.75 -27.05
N ILE A 323 9.01 -40.29 -27.90
CA ILE A 323 9.47 -39.59 -29.10
C ILE A 323 8.33 -39.61 -30.14
N PRO A 324 7.86 -38.44 -30.61
CA PRO A 324 6.79 -38.37 -31.60
C PRO A 324 7.24 -38.99 -32.93
N ASP A 325 6.30 -39.65 -33.61
CA ASP A 325 6.50 -40.29 -34.92
C ASP A 325 7.66 -41.29 -34.98
N PHE A 326 7.96 -41.95 -33.84
CA PHE A 326 8.99 -42.97 -33.81
C PHE A 326 8.65 -44.12 -34.80
N PRO A 327 9.57 -44.47 -35.72
CA PRO A 327 9.31 -45.47 -36.74
C PRO A 327 9.09 -46.85 -36.12
N ARG A 328 7.95 -47.48 -36.46
CA ARG A 328 7.57 -48.79 -35.89
C ARG A 328 8.34 -49.97 -36.46
N THR A 329 9.01 -49.79 -37.60
CA THR A 329 9.72 -50.87 -38.29
C THR A 329 11.05 -50.40 -38.88
N TYR A 330 12.00 -51.32 -39.05
CA TYR A 330 13.30 -51.05 -39.67
C TYR A 330 13.15 -50.45 -41.08
N GLY A 331 12.25 -50.98 -41.91
CA GLY A 331 11.99 -50.45 -43.25
C GLY A 331 11.37 -49.05 -43.25
N ALA A 332 10.63 -48.67 -42.20
CA ALA A 332 10.13 -47.31 -42.07
C ALA A 332 11.28 -46.31 -41.89
N VAL A 333 12.33 -46.66 -41.13
CA VAL A 333 13.52 -45.82 -40.96
C VAL A 333 14.23 -45.57 -42.29
N GLN A 334 14.31 -46.58 -43.15
CA GLN A 334 14.96 -46.45 -44.47
C GLN A 334 14.26 -45.43 -45.37
N ARG A 335 12.93 -45.29 -45.23
CA ARG A 335 12.10 -44.37 -46.02
C ARG A 335 12.06 -42.93 -45.49
N LEU A 336 12.59 -42.67 -44.29
CA LEU A 336 12.60 -41.33 -43.72
C LEU A 336 13.53 -40.38 -44.49
N ASN A 337 13.09 -39.14 -44.63
CA ASN A 337 13.87 -38.06 -45.24
C ASN A 337 14.84 -37.41 -44.22
N ALA A 338 15.72 -36.55 -44.71
CA ALA A 338 16.76 -35.91 -43.90
C ALA A 338 16.22 -34.99 -42.78
N ARG A 339 15.00 -34.44 -42.95
CA ARG A 339 14.36 -33.55 -41.98
C ARG A 339 13.76 -34.35 -40.84
N GLU A 340 13.06 -35.43 -41.16
CA GLU A 340 12.48 -36.39 -40.21
C GLU A 340 13.56 -37.05 -39.36
N LEU A 341 14.61 -37.60 -39.99
CA LEU A 341 15.76 -38.17 -39.28
C LEU A 341 16.42 -37.12 -38.37
N GLY A 342 16.53 -35.87 -38.83
CA GLY A 342 17.05 -34.78 -38.02
C GLY A 342 16.17 -34.45 -36.82
N ALA A 343 14.84 -34.56 -36.94
CA ALA A 343 13.91 -34.33 -35.83
C ALA A 343 14.02 -35.43 -34.78
N LEU A 344 14.06 -36.69 -35.21
CA LEU A 344 14.23 -37.85 -34.31
C LEU A 344 15.57 -37.84 -33.58
N LEU A 345 16.67 -37.50 -34.26
CA LEU A 345 17.98 -37.35 -33.62
C LEU A 345 17.99 -36.23 -32.58
N ARG A 346 17.34 -35.09 -32.87
CA ARG A 346 17.18 -34.00 -31.88
C ARG A 346 16.34 -34.43 -30.69
N ALA A 347 15.26 -35.19 -30.90
CA ALA A 347 14.44 -35.74 -29.81
C ALA A 347 15.24 -36.72 -28.94
N LEU A 348 16.24 -37.41 -29.50
CA LEU A 348 17.22 -38.23 -28.77
C LEU A 348 18.37 -37.41 -28.14
N ASN A 349 18.32 -36.08 -28.22
CA ASN A 349 19.38 -35.17 -27.79
C ASN A 349 20.74 -35.43 -28.48
N LEU A 350 20.70 -35.84 -29.76
CA LEU A 350 21.88 -36.07 -30.59
C LEU A 350 22.00 -34.99 -31.67
N ARG A 351 23.24 -34.61 -31.98
CA ARG A 351 23.55 -33.75 -33.12
C ARG A 351 23.64 -34.61 -34.37
N GLY A 352 22.67 -34.47 -35.28
CA GLY A 352 22.70 -35.19 -36.56
C GLY A 352 23.69 -34.58 -37.55
N ALA A 353 24.29 -35.43 -38.38
CA ALA A 353 25.14 -35.03 -39.50
C ALA A 353 24.42 -34.15 -40.54
N ARG A 354 25.15 -33.60 -41.52
CA ARG A 354 24.57 -32.68 -42.52
C ARG A 354 23.77 -33.39 -43.61
N ASN A 355 24.21 -34.57 -44.05
CA ASN A 355 23.58 -35.32 -45.14
C ASN A 355 22.57 -36.37 -44.61
N ALA A 356 21.66 -36.83 -45.49
CA ALA A 356 20.57 -37.72 -45.12
C ALA A 356 21.06 -39.12 -44.71
N GLU A 357 22.08 -39.61 -45.42
CA GLU A 357 22.62 -40.96 -45.25
C GLU A 357 23.36 -41.11 -43.91
N GLN A 358 24.21 -40.15 -43.55
CA GLN A 358 24.90 -40.15 -42.26
C GLN A 358 23.90 -39.98 -41.12
N LYS A 359 22.89 -39.11 -41.23
CA LYS A 359 21.82 -39.03 -40.22
C LYS A 359 21.10 -40.36 -40.02
N ARG A 360 20.94 -41.15 -41.09
CA ARG A 360 20.31 -42.47 -41.00
C ARG A 360 21.20 -43.46 -40.27
N VAL A 361 22.49 -43.48 -40.58
CA VAL A 361 23.49 -44.30 -39.86
C VAL A 361 23.57 -43.90 -38.38
N ASP A 362 23.62 -42.59 -38.10
CA ASP A 362 23.63 -42.04 -36.74
C ASP A 362 22.37 -42.47 -35.97
N PHE A 363 21.21 -42.43 -36.64
CA PHE A 363 19.94 -42.83 -36.03
C PHE A 363 19.89 -44.34 -35.75
N PHE A 364 20.27 -45.20 -36.70
CA PHE A 364 20.34 -46.65 -36.49
C PHE A 364 21.27 -47.02 -35.33
N THR A 365 22.42 -46.36 -35.27
CA THR A 365 23.37 -46.50 -34.16
C THR A 365 22.74 -46.08 -32.84
N ALA A 366 22.04 -44.93 -32.81
CA ALA A 366 21.40 -44.39 -31.62
C ALA A 366 20.27 -45.28 -31.07
N ILE A 367 19.54 -45.98 -31.94
CA ILE A 367 18.47 -46.90 -31.55
C ILE A 367 18.96 -48.33 -31.31
N GLY A 368 20.27 -48.60 -31.43
CA GLY A 368 20.90 -49.86 -31.08
C GLY A 368 20.93 -50.92 -32.19
N VAL A 369 20.63 -50.56 -33.45
CA VAL A 369 20.69 -51.51 -34.58
C VAL A 369 22.13 -51.70 -35.02
N THR A 370 22.67 -52.90 -34.86
CA THR A 370 24.11 -53.19 -34.94
C THR A 370 24.62 -53.56 -36.34
N ARG A 371 23.74 -53.79 -37.32
CA ARG A 371 24.11 -54.42 -38.59
C ARG A 371 24.35 -53.47 -39.78
N PHE A 372 24.92 -52.28 -39.53
CA PHE A 372 25.36 -51.40 -40.63
C PHE A 372 26.85 -51.56 -41.03
N ALA A 373 27.66 -52.26 -40.23
CA ALA A 373 29.09 -52.42 -40.52
C ALA A 373 29.42 -53.64 -41.42
N GLY A 374 28.44 -54.43 -41.85
CA GLY A 374 28.69 -55.74 -42.47
C GLY A 374 28.39 -55.91 -43.96
N HIS A 375 27.68 -54.98 -44.62
CA HIS A 375 27.21 -55.24 -46.00
C HIS A 375 27.27 -54.07 -46.99
N CYS A 376 27.75 -52.86 -46.61
CA CYS A 376 27.78 -51.72 -47.55
C CYS A 376 29.17 -51.30 -48.04
N ILE A 377 30.27 -51.99 -47.70
CA ILE A 377 31.62 -51.60 -48.19
C ILE A 377 32.08 -52.45 -49.40
N LEU A 378 31.44 -53.60 -49.69
CA LEU A 378 31.95 -54.53 -50.72
C LEU A 378 31.07 -54.76 -51.96
N GLU A 379 29.91 -54.11 -52.09
CA GLU A 379 29.07 -54.24 -53.30
C GLU A 379 28.93 -52.97 -54.15
N TRP A 380 29.64 -51.89 -53.81
CA TRP A 380 29.68 -50.66 -54.62
C TRP A 380 31.08 -50.31 -55.15
N SER A 381 32.02 -51.26 -55.09
CA SER A 381 33.41 -51.09 -55.52
C SER A 381 33.92 -52.28 -56.35
N LEU A 382 33.19 -52.62 -57.41
CA LEU A 382 33.66 -53.42 -58.56
C LEU A 382 32.90 -52.89 -59.78
N VAL A 383 33.42 -52.21 -60.82
CA VAL A 383 34.77 -51.94 -61.37
C VAL A 383 35.98 -52.58 -60.70
#